data_AF-A0A0M0I5W1-F1
#
_entry.id   AF-A0A0M0I5W1-F1
#
_cell.length_a   1.000
_cell.length_b   1.000
_cell.length_c   1.000
_cell.angle_alpha   90.00
_cell.angle_beta   90.00
_cell.angle_gamma   90.00
#
_symmetry.space_group_name_H-M   'P 1'
#
loop_
_entity.id
_entity.type
_entity.pdbx_description
1 polymer ?
#
loop_
_entity_poly.entity_id
_entity_poly.type
_entity_poly.pdbx_seq_one_letter_code
_entity_poly.pdbx_strand_id
1 'polypeptide(L)'
;MLEAFGVINIWTYLVGLLMIIIAPGPNSIYVLKSGSSLGVKTGYKAAMGVLVGDAILILLSYLGVASLIQTSPVLFTIIRYLGAAYLLYLGLKIIHQYWSKHAMDESGVARPQKVENVFAKALTLSLTNPKAILFYVSFFIQFIDYTYEHTWISYLILATILEIFSIIYLSALIFVGTSLTQLFKNNQMLAKLGNGLLGLLFMGFAARLASLT
;
A
#
# COMPACT_ATOMS: atom_id res chain seq x y z
N MET A 1 28.68 1.05 1.11
CA MET A 1 28.44 2.27 1.93
C MET A 1 27.36 2.06 2.99
N LEU A 2 26.16 1.56 2.66
CA LEU A 2 25.13 1.29 3.69
C LEU A 2 25.38 0.02 4.52
N GLU A 3 26.16 -0.92 4.00
CA GLU A 3 26.62 -2.10 4.74
C GLU A 3 27.40 -1.75 6.01
N ALA A 4 28.10 -0.61 6.03
CA ALA A 4 28.77 -0.09 7.22
C ALA A 4 27.81 0.25 8.38
N PHE A 5 26.51 0.38 8.08
CA PHE A 5 25.43 0.61 9.03
C PHE A 5 24.52 -0.62 9.19
N GLY A 6 25.02 -1.82 8.86
CA GLY A 6 24.28 -3.08 9.00
C GLY A 6 23.14 -3.27 8.01
N VAL A 7 23.08 -2.50 6.91
CA VAL A 7 22.09 -2.70 5.83
C VAL A 7 22.69 -3.58 4.74
N ILE A 8 22.11 -4.76 4.52
CA ILE A 8 22.57 -5.73 3.53
C ILE A 8 21.66 -5.75 2.30
N ASN A 9 22.24 -5.98 1.11
CA ASN A 9 21.50 -6.16 -0.16
C ASN A 9 20.51 -5.03 -0.50
N ILE A 10 20.94 -3.77 -0.40
CA ILE A 10 20.08 -2.59 -0.62
C ILE A 10 19.33 -2.60 -1.97
N TRP A 11 19.96 -3.09 -3.04
CA TRP A 11 19.32 -3.15 -4.35
C TRP A 11 18.12 -4.12 -4.36
N THR A 12 18.26 -5.27 -3.72
CA THR A 12 17.18 -6.23 -3.55
C THR A 12 16.06 -5.66 -2.68
N TYR A 13 16.41 -4.92 -1.63
CA TYR A 13 15.46 -4.17 -0.83
C TYR A 13 14.66 -3.17 -1.68
N LEU A 14 15.33 -2.36 -2.50
CA LEU A 14 14.66 -1.37 -3.36
C LEU A 14 13.70 -2.02 -4.37
N VAL A 15 14.10 -3.14 -4.98
CA VAL A 15 13.22 -3.88 -5.90
C VAL A 15 11.98 -4.41 -5.16
N GLY A 16 12.16 -5.06 -4.01
CA GLY A 16 11.04 -5.59 -3.23
C GLY A 16 10.11 -4.48 -2.70
N LEU A 17 10.69 -3.36 -2.28
CA LEU A 17 9.98 -2.16 -1.86
C LEU A 17 9.11 -1.59 -2.98
N LEU A 18 9.67 -1.42 -4.18
CA LEU A 18 8.93 -0.90 -5.34
C LEU A 18 7.78 -1.83 -5.74
N MET A 19 8.03 -3.15 -5.78
CA MET A 19 6.99 -4.12 -6.08
C MET A 19 5.81 -4.03 -5.12
N ILE A 20 6.07 -3.87 -3.81
CA ILE A 20 5.00 -3.87 -2.83
C ILE A 20 4.22 -2.55 -2.78
N ILE A 21 4.92 -1.43 -2.98
CA ILE A 21 4.35 -0.07 -2.98
C ILE A 21 3.42 0.09 -4.17
N ILE A 22 3.83 -0.38 -5.35
CA ILE A 22 3.02 -0.25 -6.57
C ILE A 22 1.74 -1.08 -6.49
N ALA A 23 1.77 -2.24 -5.83
CA ALA A 23 0.59 -3.10 -5.67
C ALA A 23 -0.50 -2.40 -4.84
N PRO A 24 -1.63 -1.98 -5.46
CA PRO A 24 -2.62 -1.14 -4.80
C PRO A 24 -3.25 -1.88 -3.61
N GLY A 25 -3.18 -1.27 -2.43
CA GLY A 25 -3.78 -1.78 -1.21
C GLY A 25 -4.84 -0.83 -0.62
N PRO A 26 -5.42 -1.16 0.54
CA PRO A 26 -6.42 -0.33 1.20
C PRO A 26 -5.96 1.12 1.42
N ASN A 27 -4.71 1.30 1.87
CA ASN A 27 -4.09 2.62 2.08
C ASN A 27 -4.05 3.44 0.78
N SER A 28 -3.49 2.87 -0.30
CA SER A 28 -3.38 3.50 -1.61
C SER A 28 -4.74 3.92 -2.17
N ILE A 29 -5.74 3.02 -2.09
CA ILE A 29 -7.11 3.26 -2.57
C ILE A 29 -7.77 4.37 -1.76
N TYR A 30 -7.60 4.38 -0.43
CA TYR A 30 -8.18 5.41 0.43
C TYR A 30 -7.58 6.80 0.15
N VAL A 31 -6.25 6.89 -0.03
CA VAL A 31 -5.57 8.15 -0.39
C VAL A 31 -6.00 8.64 -1.78
N LEU A 32 -6.05 7.74 -2.77
CA LEU A 32 -6.53 8.05 -4.12
C LEU A 32 -7.96 8.60 -4.10
N LYS A 33 -8.87 7.93 -3.38
CA LYS A 33 -10.27 8.34 -3.24
C LYS A 33 -10.41 9.68 -2.52
N SER A 34 -9.62 9.89 -1.47
CA SER A 34 -9.59 11.14 -0.71
C SER A 34 -9.10 12.30 -1.57
N GLY A 35 -8.05 12.07 -2.37
CA GLY A 35 -7.53 13.03 -3.34
C GLY A 35 -8.56 13.35 -4.42
N SER A 36 -9.10 12.34 -5.09
CA SER A 36 -10.05 12.52 -6.21
C SER A 36 -11.37 13.17 -5.78
N SER A 37 -11.93 12.76 -4.64
CA SER A 37 -13.27 13.19 -4.21
C SER A 37 -13.25 14.49 -3.41
N LEU A 38 -12.21 14.72 -2.61
CA LEU A 38 -12.14 15.80 -1.62
C LEU A 38 -10.94 16.74 -1.82
N GLY A 39 -10.18 16.56 -2.91
CA GLY A 39 -9.08 17.41 -3.34
C GLY A 39 -7.72 17.09 -2.71
N VAL A 40 -6.68 17.74 -3.25
CA VAL A 40 -5.26 17.51 -2.92
C VAL A 40 -4.99 17.60 -1.40
N LYS A 41 -5.51 18.63 -0.74
CA LYS A 41 -5.31 18.86 0.70
C LYS A 41 -5.83 17.70 1.55
N THR A 42 -6.98 17.15 1.18
CA THR A 42 -7.58 16.01 1.90
C THR A 42 -6.84 14.71 1.57
N GLY A 43 -6.37 14.55 0.33
CA GLY A 43 -5.45 13.50 -0.06
C GLY A 43 -4.19 13.45 0.82
N TYR A 44 -3.54 14.59 1.05
CA TYR A 44 -2.36 14.65 1.92
C TYR A 44 -2.68 14.39 3.40
N LYS A 45 -3.87 14.78 3.90
CA LYS A 45 -4.31 14.39 5.24
C LYS A 45 -4.43 12.87 5.39
N ALA A 46 -4.96 12.19 4.36
CA ALA A 46 -4.99 10.74 4.32
C ALA A 46 -3.58 10.15 4.25
N ALA A 47 -2.72 10.67 3.37
CA ALA A 47 -1.34 10.20 3.23
C ALA A 47 -0.56 10.31 4.55
N MET A 48 -0.71 11.42 5.27
CA MET A 48 -0.08 11.58 6.60
C MET A 48 -0.56 10.55 7.62
N GLY A 49 -1.85 10.17 7.59
CA GLY A 49 -2.35 9.10 8.44
C GLY A 49 -1.71 7.76 8.11
N VAL A 50 -1.52 7.47 6.82
CA VAL A 50 -0.83 6.25 6.36
C VAL A 50 0.62 6.23 6.83
N LEU A 51 1.38 7.30 6.57
CA LEU A 51 2.81 7.41 6.88
C LEU A 51 3.08 7.35 8.40
N VAL A 52 2.24 8.00 9.22
CA VAL A 52 2.33 7.85 10.68
C VAL A 52 2.03 6.40 11.11
N GLY A 53 1.04 5.76 10.48
CA GLY A 53 0.74 4.35 10.74
C GLY A 53 1.89 3.43 10.36
N ASP A 54 2.53 3.67 9.21
CA ASP A 54 3.70 2.93 8.73
C ASP A 54 4.87 3.08 9.71
N ALA A 55 5.20 4.30 10.12
CA ALA A 55 6.22 4.56 11.13
C ALA A 55 5.97 3.83 12.46
N ILE A 56 4.71 3.81 12.95
CA ILE A 56 4.35 3.08 14.18
C ILE A 56 4.54 1.58 13.98
N LEU A 57 4.07 1.00 12.87
CA LEU A 57 4.19 -0.44 12.63
C LEU A 57 5.65 -0.88 12.42
N ILE A 58 6.46 -0.05 11.77
CA ILE A 58 7.90 -0.32 11.60
C ILE A 58 8.61 -0.29 12.96
N LEU A 59 8.28 0.67 13.82
CA LEU A 59 8.81 0.74 15.18
C LEU A 59 8.40 -0.49 16.01
N LEU A 60 7.13 -0.88 15.96
CA LEU A 60 6.64 -2.09 16.65
C LEU A 60 7.30 -3.37 16.12
N SER A 61 7.51 -3.45 14.80
CA SER A 61 8.26 -4.54 14.16
C SER A 61 9.68 -4.62 14.70
N TYR A 62 10.39 -3.49 14.78
CA TYR A 62 11.74 -3.44 15.35
C TYR A 62 11.76 -3.92 16.81
N LEU A 63 10.88 -3.38 17.66
CA LEU A 63 10.82 -3.75 19.07
C LEU A 63 10.51 -5.24 19.26
N GLY A 64 9.59 -5.79 18.47
CA GLY A 64 9.26 -7.21 18.50
C GLY A 64 10.44 -8.10 18.09
N VAL A 65 11.13 -7.74 17.00
CA VAL A 65 12.30 -8.48 16.51
C VAL A 65 13.48 -8.38 17.48
N ALA A 66 13.76 -7.19 18.01
CA ALA A 66 14.80 -6.98 19.01
C ALA A 66 14.57 -7.84 20.27
N SER A 67 13.32 -7.91 20.75
CA SER A 67 12.95 -8.76 21.88
C SER A 67 13.16 -10.25 21.59
N LEU A 68 12.82 -10.71 20.38
CA LEU A 68 12.98 -12.11 19.98
C LEU A 68 14.45 -12.54 19.93
N ILE A 69 15.32 -11.69 19.39
CA ILE A 69 16.76 -11.96 19.30
C ILE A 69 17.36 -12.12 20.69
N GLN A 70 16.96 -11.29 21.65
CA GLN A 70 17.44 -11.38 23.03
C GLN A 70 16.90 -12.61 23.77
N THR A 71 15.72 -13.11 23.39
CA THR A 71 15.03 -14.19 24.11
C THR A 71 15.37 -15.57 23.54
N SER A 72 15.38 -15.75 22.22
CA SER A 72 15.59 -17.05 21.58
C SER A 72 16.07 -16.94 20.12
N PRO A 73 17.33 -17.30 19.83
CA PRO A 73 17.86 -17.36 18.46
C PRO A 73 17.10 -18.34 17.54
N VAL A 74 16.52 -19.39 18.11
CA VAL A 74 15.71 -20.38 17.37
C VAL A 74 14.40 -19.76 16.91
N LEU A 75 13.68 -19.06 17.80
CA LEU A 75 12.43 -18.37 17.44
C LEU A 75 12.66 -17.28 16.39
N PHE A 76 13.75 -16.52 16.52
CA PHE A 76 14.13 -15.53 15.52
C PHE A 76 14.33 -16.17 14.13
N THR A 77 15.07 -17.29 14.07
CA THR A 77 15.29 -18.03 12.82
C THR A 77 13.96 -18.53 12.21
N ILE A 78 13.06 -19.09 13.03
CA ILE A 78 11.74 -19.53 12.58
C ILE A 78 10.94 -18.37 11.98
N ILE A 79 10.88 -17.24 12.68
CA ILE A 79 10.16 -16.04 12.22
C ILE A 79 10.78 -15.49 10.94
N ARG A 80 12.11 -15.54 10.80
CA ARG A 80 12.79 -15.13 9.57
C ARG A 80 12.37 -15.97 8.37
N TYR A 81 12.29 -17.30 8.51
CA TYR A 81 11.82 -18.17 7.44
C TYR A 81 10.32 -18.02 7.17
N LEU A 82 9.49 -17.85 8.21
CA LEU A 82 8.06 -17.56 8.05
C LEU A 82 7.83 -16.24 7.29
N GLY A 83 8.63 -15.22 7.58
CA GLY A 83 8.59 -13.96 6.86
C GLY A 83 8.95 -14.12 5.39
N ALA A 84 9.99 -14.89 5.07
CA ALA A 84 10.34 -15.21 3.68
C ALA A 84 9.21 -15.95 2.95
N ALA A 85 8.59 -16.94 3.59
CA ALA A 85 7.43 -17.66 3.04
C ALA A 85 6.23 -16.74 2.82
N TYR A 86 5.98 -15.79 3.74
CA TYR A 86 4.92 -14.80 3.58
C TYR A 86 5.17 -13.85 2.39
N LEU A 87 6.40 -13.36 2.22
CA LEU A 87 6.73 -12.52 1.07
C LEU A 87 6.56 -13.28 -0.24
N LEU A 88 6.92 -14.57 -0.29
CA LEU A 88 6.68 -15.42 -1.44
C LEU A 88 5.18 -15.52 -1.74
N TYR A 89 4.36 -15.82 -0.72
CA TYR A 89 2.90 -15.83 -0.85
C TYR A 89 2.36 -14.49 -1.37
N LEU A 90 2.85 -13.37 -0.84
CA LEU A 90 2.41 -12.04 -1.24
C LEU A 90 2.77 -11.72 -2.70
N GLY A 91 3.99 -12.07 -3.12
CA GLY A 91 4.43 -11.96 -4.51
C GLY A 91 3.56 -12.81 -5.45
N LEU A 92 3.32 -14.07 -5.09
CA LEU A 92 2.44 -14.97 -5.86
C LEU A 92 1.00 -14.44 -5.94
N LYS A 93 0.48 -13.89 -4.84
CA LYS A 93 -0.85 -13.28 -4.81
C LYS A 93 -0.96 -12.09 -5.76
N ILE A 94 0.06 -11.22 -5.80
CA ILE A 94 0.11 -10.07 -6.72
C ILE A 94 0.13 -10.55 -8.17
N ILE A 95 0.97 -11.54 -8.50
CA ILE A 95 1.02 -12.15 -9.84
C ILE A 95 -0.36 -12.75 -10.19
N HIS A 96 -0.94 -13.52 -9.29
CA HIS A 96 -2.25 -14.16 -9.52
C HIS A 96 -3.37 -13.13 -9.77
N GLN A 97 -3.37 -12.02 -9.02
CA GLN A 97 -4.33 -10.92 -9.21
C GLN A 97 -4.14 -10.15 -10.53
N TYR A 98 -2.92 -10.10 -11.07
CA TYR A 98 -2.68 -9.49 -12.38
C TYR A 98 -3.21 -10.38 -13.52
N TRP A 99 -3.13 -11.70 -13.36
CA TRP A 99 -3.51 -12.68 -14.40
C TRP A 99 -5.00 -13.04 -14.34
N SER A 100 -5.57 -13.11 -13.14
CA SER A 100 -7.01 -13.17 -12.95
C SER A 100 -7.56 -11.77 -13.22
N LYS A 101 -8.27 -11.55 -14.33
CA LYS A 101 -8.97 -10.29 -14.66
C LYS A 101 -10.11 -9.99 -13.65
N HIS A 102 -9.83 -10.00 -12.36
CA HIS A 102 -10.73 -9.38 -11.40
C HIS A 102 -10.56 -7.88 -11.54
N ALA A 103 -11.51 -7.29 -12.27
CA ALA A 103 -11.87 -5.90 -12.13
C ALA A 103 -11.80 -5.54 -10.64
N MET A 104 -11.14 -4.42 -10.36
CA MET A 104 -11.23 -3.73 -9.08
C MET A 104 -12.65 -3.89 -8.57
N ASP A 105 -12.84 -4.68 -7.52
CA ASP A 105 -14.16 -4.84 -6.93
C ASP A 105 -14.58 -3.44 -6.52
N GLU A 106 -15.61 -2.92 -7.18
CA GLU A 106 -16.20 -1.63 -6.91
C GLU A 106 -16.80 -1.71 -5.51
N SER A 107 -15.95 -1.54 -4.51
CA SER A 107 -16.36 -1.35 -3.12
C SER A 107 -17.00 0.03 -3.01
N GLY A 108 -18.25 0.07 -3.46
CA GLY A 108 -19.29 1.02 -3.13
C GLY A 108 -19.03 2.45 -3.57
N VAL A 109 -19.95 2.95 -4.40
CA VAL A 109 -20.33 4.36 -4.43
C VAL A 109 -20.56 4.81 -2.97
N ALA A 110 -19.53 5.38 -2.35
CA ALA A 110 -19.64 5.86 -0.99
C ALA A 110 -20.48 7.12 -1.03
N ARG A 111 -21.66 7.03 -0.42
CA ARG A 111 -22.50 8.18 -0.06
C ARG A 111 -21.62 9.28 0.54
N PRO A 112 -21.97 10.57 0.36
CA PRO A 112 -21.26 11.68 1.00
C PRO A 112 -21.26 11.44 2.51
N GLN A 113 -20.16 10.90 3.04
CA GLN A 113 -20.03 10.66 4.47
C GLN A 113 -19.80 12.01 5.15
N LYS A 114 -20.44 12.18 6.32
CA LYS A 114 -20.11 13.20 7.33
C LYS A 114 -18.60 13.43 7.34
N VAL A 115 -18.18 14.67 7.62
CA VAL A 115 -16.76 15.06 7.78
C VAL A 115 -16.11 14.21 8.88
N GLU A 116 -15.71 12.99 8.52
CA GLU A 116 -14.90 12.09 9.34
C GLU A 116 -13.47 12.63 9.33
N ASN A 117 -12.76 12.43 10.43
CA ASN A 117 -11.35 12.77 10.50
C ASN A 117 -10.56 11.84 9.57
N VAL A 118 -10.31 12.31 8.34
CA VAL A 118 -9.62 11.59 7.26
C VAL A 118 -8.26 11.05 7.69
N PHE A 119 -7.54 11.81 8.52
CA PHE A 119 -6.26 11.37 9.08
C PHE A 119 -6.45 10.16 10.00
N ALA A 120 -7.38 10.24 10.96
CA ALA A 120 -7.63 9.16 11.92
C ALA A 120 -8.12 7.87 11.23
N LYS A 121 -8.94 8.02 10.18
CA LYS A 121 -9.40 6.89 9.36
C LYS A 121 -8.25 6.24 8.59
N ALA A 122 -7.40 7.04 7.93
CA ALA A 122 -6.20 6.54 7.26
C ALA A 122 -5.22 5.86 8.23
N LEU A 123 -5.00 6.45 9.39
CA LEU A 123 -4.16 5.88 10.45
C LEU A 123 -4.70 4.54 10.92
N THR A 124 -5.99 4.46 11.24
CA THR A 124 -6.62 3.21 11.66
C THR A 124 -6.55 2.16 10.56
N LEU A 125 -6.82 2.55 9.31
CA LEU A 125 -6.71 1.65 8.16
C LEU A 125 -5.28 1.11 8.01
N SER A 126 -4.27 1.96 8.19
CA SER A 126 -2.87 1.55 8.10
C SER A 126 -2.47 0.60 9.24
N LEU A 127 -2.81 0.96 10.48
CA LEU A 127 -2.51 0.14 11.68
C LEU A 127 -3.20 -1.22 11.67
N THR A 128 -4.35 -1.34 11.01
CA THR A 128 -5.12 -2.58 10.88
C THR A 128 -4.84 -3.32 9.58
N ASN A 129 -3.95 -2.81 8.72
CA ASN A 129 -3.68 -3.38 7.40
C ASN A 129 -2.82 -4.64 7.52
N PRO A 130 -3.37 -5.85 7.32
CA PRO A 130 -2.61 -7.09 7.47
C PRO A 130 -1.48 -7.19 6.45
N LYS A 131 -1.61 -6.57 5.27
CA LYS A 131 -0.53 -6.49 4.27
C LYS A 131 0.65 -5.72 4.84
N ALA A 132 0.41 -4.55 5.43
CA ALA A 132 1.45 -3.68 5.96
C ALA A 132 2.14 -4.30 7.19
N ILE A 133 1.35 -4.77 8.16
CA ILE A 133 1.86 -5.43 9.38
C ILE A 133 2.80 -6.58 9.01
N LEU A 134 2.32 -7.53 8.20
CA LEU A 134 3.09 -8.71 7.85
C LEU A 134 4.29 -8.35 6.96
N PHE A 135 4.16 -7.34 6.09
CA PHE A 135 5.28 -6.84 5.30
C PHE A 135 6.39 -6.26 6.20
N TYR A 136 6.09 -5.35 7.14
CA TYR A 136 7.12 -4.75 7.99
C TYR A 136 7.82 -5.75 8.91
N VAL A 137 7.09 -6.76 9.41
CA VAL A 137 7.67 -7.84 10.20
C VAL A 137 8.56 -8.75 9.35
N SER A 138 8.12 -9.07 8.13
CA SER A 138 8.78 -10.08 7.30
C SER A 138 9.90 -9.54 6.42
N PHE A 139 9.76 -8.31 5.93
CA PHE A 139 10.62 -7.71 4.93
C PHE A 139 11.88 -7.11 5.54
N PHE A 140 11.75 -6.28 6.58
CA PHE A 140 12.87 -5.56 7.17
C PHE A 140 13.95 -6.50 7.69
N ILE A 141 13.54 -7.59 8.35
CA ILE A 141 14.47 -8.56 8.93
C ILE A 141 15.39 -9.25 7.92
N GLN A 142 15.07 -9.19 6.63
CA GLN A 142 15.87 -9.82 5.58
C GLN A 142 17.05 -8.95 5.12
N PHE A 143 16.98 -7.65 5.39
CA PHE A 143 17.95 -6.66 4.90
C PHE A 143 18.78 -6.03 6.01
N ILE A 144 18.76 -6.63 7.20
CA ILE A 144 19.49 -6.15 8.37
C ILE A 144 20.47 -7.21 8.83
N ASP A 145 21.72 -6.79 9.02
CA ASP A 145 22.75 -7.55 9.68
C ASP A 145 22.60 -7.42 11.19
N TYR A 146 22.19 -8.50 11.85
CA TYR A 146 22.00 -8.54 13.30
C TYR A 146 23.29 -8.75 14.10
N THR A 147 24.44 -8.89 13.42
CA THR A 147 25.76 -8.82 14.06
C THR A 147 26.23 -7.37 14.26
N TYR A 148 25.58 -6.41 13.59
CA TYR A 148 25.85 -4.99 13.78
C TYR A 148 25.32 -4.49 15.12
N GLU A 149 26.16 -3.79 15.89
CA GLU A 149 25.85 -3.34 17.26
C GLU A 149 24.63 -2.41 17.32
N HIS A 150 24.42 -1.59 16.29
CA HIS A 150 23.40 -0.55 16.28
C HIS A 150 22.30 -0.82 15.24
N THR A 151 21.67 -2.00 15.30
CA THR A 151 20.60 -2.42 14.37
C THR A 151 19.44 -1.42 14.21
N TRP A 152 19.19 -0.56 15.21
CA TRP A 152 18.21 0.52 15.11
C TRP A 152 18.54 1.52 13.99
N ILE A 153 19.82 1.76 13.70
CA ILE A 153 20.27 2.62 12.59
C ILE A 153 19.89 1.97 11.27
N SER A 154 20.11 0.66 11.12
CA SER A 154 19.74 -0.10 9.92
C SER A 154 18.22 -0.01 9.69
N TYR A 155 17.42 -0.21 10.74
CA TYR A 155 15.97 -0.03 10.69
C TYR A 155 15.57 1.39 10.28
N LEU A 156 16.20 2.42 10.86
CA LEU A 156 15.90 3.82 10.56
C LEU A 156 16.22 4.19 9.10
N ILE A 157 17.35 3.69 8.57
CA ILE A 157 17.73 3.88 7.17
C ILE A 157 16.67 3.26 6.25
N LEU A 158 16.33 1.99 6.46
CA LEU A 158 15.33 1.30 5.66
C LEU A 158 13.95 1.95 5.78
N ALA A 159 13.53 2.34 6.99
CA ALA A 159 12.28 3.04 7.24
C ALA A 159 12.24 4.38 6.48
N THR A 160 13.32 5.16 6.54
CA THR A 160 13.39 6.45 5.85
C THR A 160 13.30 6.29 4.34
N ILE A 161 13.99 5.29 3.77
CA ILE A 161 13.89 4.98 2.34
C ILE A 161 12.44 4.62 1.99
N LEU A 162 11.82 3.73 2.76
CA LEU A 162 10.43 3.35 2.56
C LEU A 162 9.49 4.56 2.59
N GLU A 163 9.58 5.40 3.61
CA GLU A 163 8.75 6.60 3.78
C GLU A 163 8.92 7.58 2.62
N ILE A 164 10.14 7.79 2.13
CA ILE A 164 10.41 8.64 0.96
C ILE A 164 9.69 8.08 -0.28
N PHE A 165 9.84 6.79 -0.58
CA PHE A 165 9.16 6.17 -1.71
C PHE A 165 7.63 6.16 -1.54
N SER A 166 7.13 5.95 -0.32
CA SER A 166 5.71 6.05 0.02
C SER A 166 5.17 7.46 -0.21
N ILE A 167 5.88 8.51 0.22
CA ILE A 167 5.49 9.91 -0.02
C ILE A 167 5.40 10.17 -1.53
N ILE A 168 6.41 9.77 -2.31
CA ILE A 168 6.43 9.96 -3.77
C ILE A 168 5.23 9.26 -4.41
N TYR A 169 5.01 7.98 -4.07
CA TYR A 169 3.93 7.19 -4.62
C TYR A 169 2.54 7.73 -4.24
N LEU A 170 2.32 8.04 -2.95
CA LEU A 170 1.04 8.59 -2.48
C LEU A 170 0.77 9.97 -3.08
N SER A 171 1.80 10.81 -3.22
CA SER A 171 1.68 12.11 -3.89
C SER A 171 1.27 11.93 -5.36
N ALA A 172 1.88 10.98 -6.07
CA ALA A 172 1.50 10.65 -7.44
C ALA A 172 0.03 10.21 -7.52
N LEU A 173 -0.44 9.34 -6.61
CA LEU A 173 -1.84 8.94 -6.55
C LEU A 173 -2.79 10.11 -6.29
N ILE A 174 -2.43 11.02 -5.39
CA ILE A 174 -3.24 12.22 -5.09
C ILE A 174 -3.39 13.06 -6.36
N PHE A 175 -2.29 13.38 -7.03
CA PHE A 175 -2.32 14.20 -8.24
C PHE A 175 -3.06 13.51 -9.38
N VAL A 176 -2.78 12.23 -9.65
CA VAL A 176 -3.49 11.45 -10.68
C VAL A 176 -4.98 11.41 -10.39
N GLY A 177 -5.39 11.12 -9.15
CA GLY A 177 -6.79 11.09 -8.75
C GLY A 177 -7.50 12.45 -8.94
N THR A 178 -6.82 13.54 -8.58
CA THR A 178 -7.37 14.90 -8.76
C THR A 178 -7.46 15.30 -10.23
N SER A 179 -6.42 15.05 -11.02
CA SER A 179 -6.34 15.42 -12.42
C SER A 179 -7.38 14.65 -13.25
N LEU A 180 -7.55 13.35 -13.01
CA LEU A 180 -8.61 12.56 -13.65
C LEU A 180 -9.98 13.20 -13.37
N THR A 181 -10.27 13.51 -12.11
CA THR A 181 -11.55 14.12 -11.72
C THR A 181 -11.78 15.49 -12.37
N GLN A 182 -10.75 16.33 -12.45
CA GLN A 182 -10.82 17.64 -13.09
C GLN A 182 -10.99 17.55 -14.61
N LEU A 183 -10.33 16.60 -15.26
CA LEU A 183 -10.49 16.34 -16.70
C LEU A 183 -11.93 15.94 -17.05
N PHE A 184 -12.54 15.04 -16.28
CA PHE A 184 -13.94 14.65 -16.47
C PHE A 184 -14.92 15.79 -16.15
N LYS A 185 -14.62 16.64 -15.16
CA LYS A 185 -15.45 17.82 -14.83
C LYS A 185 -15.36 18.91 -15.90
N ASN A 186 -14.17 19.20 -16.41
CA ASN A 186 -13.96 20.30 -17.35
C ASN A 186 -14.31 19.92 -18.79
N ASN A 187 -14.26 18.64 -19.15
CA ASN A 187 -14.59 18.18 -20.50
C ASN A 187 -15.89 17.36 -20.52
N GLN A 188 -17.02 18.05 -20.71
CA GLN A 188 -18.34 17.44 -20.76
C GLN A 188 -18.48 16.36 -21.85
N MET A 189 -17.68 16.41 -22.92
CA MET A 189 -17.70 15.40 -23.99
C MET A 189 -17.10 14.07 -23.51
N LEU A 190 -16.00 14.11 -22.75
CA LEU A 190 -15.38 12.91 -22.16
C LEU A 190 -16.31 12.26 -21.12
N ALA A 191 -16.97 13.07 -20.28
CA ALA A 191 -17.95 12.56 -19.32
C ALA A 191 -19.16 11.91 -20.02
N LYS A 192 -19.69 12.53 -21.09
CA LYS A 192 -20.79 11.98 -21.89
C LYS A 192 -20.41 10.69 -22.62
N LEU A 193 -19.22 10.63 -23.22
CA LEU A 193 -18.70 9.43 -23.89
C LEU A 193 -18.51 8.27 -22.90
N GLY A 194 -17.91 8.54 -21.73
CA GLY A 194 -17.74 7.53 -20.68
C GLY A 194 -19.07 6.96 -20.20
N ASN A 195 -20.04 7.82 -19.91
CA ASN A 195 -21.38 7.39 -19.49
C ASN A 195 -22.15 6.67 -20.61
N GLY A 196 -21.98 7.09 -21.87
CA GLY A 196 -22.58 6.44 -23.04
C GLY A 196 -22.05 5.02 -23.27
N LEU A 197 -20.73 4.83 -23.16
CA LEU A 197 -20.10 3.51 -23.24
C LEU A 197 -20.55 2.58 -22.12
N LEU A 198 -20.69 3.11 -20.89
CA LEU A 198 -21.20 2.36 -19.75
C LEU A 198 -22.66 1.93 -19.98
N GLY A 199 -23.50 2.83 -20.51
CA GLY A 199 -24.88 2.54 -20.86
C GLY A 199 -25.00 1.48 -21.97
N LEU A 200 -24.14 1.56 -22.99
CA LEU A 200 -24.06 0.55 -24.05
C LEU A 200 -23.63 -0.82 -23.51
N LEU A 201 -22.67 -0.85 -22.58
CA LEU A 201 -22.26 -2.07 -21.89
C LEU A 201 -23.42 -2.68 -21.09
N PHE A 202 -24.14 -1.89 -20.29
CA PHE A 202 -25.30 -2.38 -19.55
C PHE A 202 -26.43 -2.87 -20.46
N MET A 203 -26.71 -2.16 -21.57
CA MET A 203 -27.69 -2.62 -22.56
C MET A 203 -27.25 -3.93 -23.22
N GLY A 204 -25.97 -4.07 -23.59
CA GLY A 204 -25.42 -5.32 -24.12
C GLY A 204 -25.48 -6.47 -23.11
N PHE A 205 -25.21 -6.19 -21.83
CA PHE A 205 -25.32 -7.17 -20.75
C PHE A 205 -26.78 -7.61 -20.54
N ALA A 206 -27.72 -6.67 -20.53
CA ALA A 206 -29.16 -6.96 -20.42
C ALA A 206 -29.66 -7.80 -21.61
N ALA A 207 -29.25 -7.47 -22.84
CA ALA A 207 -29.59 -8.24 -24.04
C ALA A 207 -29.01 -9.67 -23.99
N ARG A 208 -27.77 -9.83 -23.53
CA ARG A 208 -27.15 -11.15 -23.34
C ARG A 208 -27.90 -11.96 -22.27
N LEU A 209 -28.27 -11.33 -21.15
CA LEU A 209 -29.03 -11.95 -20.07
C LEU A 209 -30.41 -12.43 -20.55
N ALA A 210 -31.09 -11.64 -21.38
CA ALA A 210 -32.38 -12.00 -21.97
C ALA A 210 -32.29 -13.11 -23.05
N SER A 211 -31.15 -13.23 -23.74
CA SER A 211 -30.91 -14.26 -24.76
C SER A 211 -30.45 -15.61 -24.21
N LEU A 212 -30.16 -15.69 -22.90
CA LEU A 212 -29.86 -16.94 -22.21
C LEU A 212 -31.17 -17.62 -21.82
N THR A 213 -31.77 -18.28 -22.82
CA THR A 213 -32.80 -19.33 -22.68
C THR A 213 -32.20 -20.65 -23.11
#